data_AF-A0A6V7J6S0-F1
#
_entry.id   AF-A0A6V7J6S0-F1
#
_cell.length_a   1.000
_cell.length_b   1.000
_cell.length_c   1.000
_cell.angle_alpha   90.00
_cell.angle_beta   90.00
_cell.angle_gamma   90.00
#
_symmetry.space_group_name_H-M   'P 1'
#
loop_
_entity.id
_entity.type
_entity.pdbx_description
1 polymer ?
#
loop_
_entity_poly.entity_id
_entity_poly.type
_entity_poly.pdbx_seq_one_letter_code
_entity_poly.pdbx_strand_id
1 'polypeptide(L)'
;DERLKPVIGLHFDVDTNIEFLQNLRTPTLFLQAASSYYDFVKEQYALDIYEKIAPSCFQIRHIEGNHEVHTNDPKLVAAHITEFIENEPKSKL
;
A
#
# COMPACT_ATOMS: atom_id res chain seq x y z
N ASP A 1 26.55 17.86 -6.01
CA ASP A 1 25.85 17.49 -7.25
C ASP A 1 24.46 18.11 -7.18
N GLU A 2 24.11 19.06 -8.05
CA GLU A 2 22.79 19.72 -8.06
C GLU A 2 21.63 18.74 -8.32
N ARG A 3 21.95 17.50 -8.72
CA ARG A 3 20.99 16.39 -8.86
C ARG A 3 20.62 15.73 -7.53
N LEU A 4 21.42 15.91 -6.48
CA LEU A 4 21.09 15.45 -5.12
C LEU A 4 20.24 16.51 -4.43
N LYS A 5 19.00 16.68 -4.90
CA LYS A 5 18.01 17.46 -4.15
C LYS A 5 17.62 16.66 -2.89
N PRO A 6 17.50 17.31 -1.72
CA PRO A 6 16.95 16.65 -0.56
C PRO A 6 15.57 16.08 -0.94
N VAL A 7 15.33 14.82 -0.57
CA VAL A 7 14.02 14.22 -0.70
C VAL A 7 13.09 15.00 0.22
N ILE A 8 12.25 15.87 -0.34
CA ILE A 8 11.14 16.47 0.38
C ILE A 8 10.07 15.38 0.44
N GLY A 9 10.09 14.60 1.51
CA GLY A 9 9.02 13.65 1.78
C GLY A 9 7.77 14.42 2.19
N LEU A 10 6.67 14.23 1.46
CA LEU A 10 5.36 14.64 1.93
C LEU A 10 5.00 13.75 3.12
N HIS A 11 5.11 14.30 4.33
CA HIS A 11 4.70 13.62 5.55
C HIS A 11 3.37 14.23 5.98
N PHE A 12 2.29 13.47 5.78
CA PHE A 12 1.05 13.74 6.48
C PHE A 12 1.23 13.38 7.95
N ASP A 13 0.71 14.23 8.84
CA ASP A 13 0.55 13.84 10.23
C ASP A 13 -0.51 12.74 10.36
N VAL A 14 -0.65 12.18 11.55
CA VAL A 14 -1.56 11.05 11.81
C VAL A 14 -3.01 11.44 11.50
N ASP A 15 -3.44 12.65 11.90
CA ASP A 15 -4.82 13.11 11.71
C ASP A 15 -5.15 13.28 10.23
N THR A 16 -4.21 13.86 9.45
CA THR A 16 -4.36 14.01 8.00
C THR A 16 -4.41 12.65 7.30
N ASN A 17 -3.62 11.66 7.72
CA ASN A 17 -3.70 10.30 7.18
C ASN A 17 -5.06 9.64 7.48
N ILE A 18 -5.55 9.78 8.70
CA ILE A 18 -6.86 9.23 9.10
C ILE A 18 -7.98 9.89 8.28
N GLU A 19 -7.97 11.22 8.15
CA GLU A 19 -8.95 11.96 7.35
C GLU A 19 -8.93 11.51 5.89
N PHE A 20 -7.73 11.36 5.30
CA PHE A 20 -7.57 10.85 3.93
C PHE A 20 -8.20 9.46 3.78
N LEU A 21 -7.90 8.52 4.68
CA LEU A 21 -8.42 7.16 4.62
C LEU A 21 -9.94 7.09 4.82
N GLN A 22 -10.50 7.89 5.74
CA GLN A 22 -11.95 7.97 5.95
C GLN A 22 -12.71 8.48 4.71
N ASN A 23 -12.05 9.32 3.91
CA ASN A 23 -12.60 9.86 2.68
C ASN A 23 -12.23 9.05 1.43
N LEU A 24 -11.49 7.95 1.57
CA LEU A 24 -11.16 7.06 0.46
C LEU A 24 -12.43 6.41 -0.09
N ARG A 25 -12.61 6.49 -1.41
CA ARG A 25 -13.74 5.87 -2.15
C ARG A 25 -13.27 4.94 -3.25
N THR A 26 -12.00 5.04 -3.62
CA THR A 26 -11.40 4.21 -4.65
C THR A 26 -10.96 2.89 -4.03
N PRO A 27 -11.37 1.74 -4.60
CA PRO A 27 -10.79 0.46 -4.23
C PRO A 27 -9.27 0.53 -4.33
N THR A 28 -8.59 0.13 -3.26
CA THR A 28 -7.16 0.28 -3.07
C THR A 28 -6.59 -1.02 -2.55
N LEU A 29 -5.58 -1.52 -3.24
CA LEU A 29 -4.78 -2.68 -2.83
C LEU A 29 -3.43 -2.19 -2.33
N PHE A 30 -3.08 -2.54 -1.09
CA PHE A 30 -1.77 -2.31 -0.51
C PHE A 30 -1.01 -3.64 -0.43
N LEU A 31 0.16 -3.69 -1.06
CA LEU A 31 1.03 -4.86 -1.08
C LEU A 31 2.24 -4.64 -0.17
N GLN A 32 2.33 -5.39 0.92
CA GLN A 32 3.42 -5.26 1.89
C GLN A 32 4.41 -6.43 1.75
N ALA A 33 5.67 -6.12 1.48
CA ALA A 33 6.72 -7.13 1.41
C ALA A 33 7.20 -7.56 2.81
N ALA A 34 7.35 -8.88 3.03
CA ALA A 34 7.72 -9.53 4.29
C ALA A 34 9.13 -9.18 4.82
N SER A 35 10.01 -8.62 4.00
CA SER A 35 11.36 -8.21 4.38
C SER A 35 11.70 -6.82 3.83
N SER A 36 10.77 -5.88 3.96
CA SER A 36 11.05 -4.47 3.69
C SER A 36 11.89 -3.85 4.81
N TYR A 37 12.71 -2.83 4.48
CA TYR A 37 13.69 -2.18 5.37
C TYR A 37 13.08 -1.47 6.58
N TYR A 38 11.76 -1.36 6.66
CA TYR A 38 11.07 -0.63 7.70
C TYR A 38 10.67 -1.56 8.86
N ASP A 39 10.99 -1.12 10.09
CA ASP A 39 10.77 -1.85 11.35
C ASP A 39 9.34 -2.39 11.43
N PHE A 40 9.24 -3.70 11.20
CA PHE A 40 8.02 -4.47 10.98
C PHE A 40 6.89 -4.21 11.99
N VAL A 41 7.23 -3.88 13.22
CA VAL A 41 6.25 -3.82 14.31
C VAL A 41 5.41 -2.55 14.27
N LYS A 42 5.98 -1.37 14.02
CA LYS A 42 5.23 -0.10 14.11
C LYS A 42 4.31 0.12 12.92
N GLU A 43 4.75 -0.28 11.74
CA GLU A 43 3.99 -0.08 10.50
C GLU A 43 2.89 -1.12 10.33
N GLN A 44 3.09 -2.35 10.83
CA GLN A 44 2.04 -3.37 10.79
C GLN A 44 0.80 -2.96 11.61
N TYR A 45 1.00 -2.38 12.80
CA TYR A 45 -0.11 -1.78 13.56
C TYR A 45 -0.81 -0.63 12.81
N ALA A 46 -0.05 0.19 12.08
CA ALA A 46 -0.62 1.29 11.31
C ALA A 46 -1.46 0.77 10.13
N LEU A 47 -0.99 -0.26 9.43
CA LEU A 47 -1.71 -0.89 8.34
C LEU A 47 -2.99 -1.59 8.81
N ASP A 48 -2.95 -2.30 9.93
CA ASP A 48 -4.15 -2.90 10.55
C ASP A 48 -5.20 -1.84 10.92
N ILE A 49 -4.76 -0.62 11.26
CA ILE A 49 -5.66 0.51 11.51
C ILE A 49 -6.28 1.00 10.19
N TYR A 50 -5.53 1.01 9.09
CA TYR A 50 -6.02 1.53 7.81
C TYR A 50 -7.13 0.65 7.23
N GLU A 51 -6.97 -0.68 7.31
CA GLU A 51 -8.02 -1.62 6.92
C GLU A 51 -9.29 -1.44 7.77
N LYS A 52 -9.16 -1.11 9.06
CA LYS A 52 -10.32 -0.81 9.94
C LYS A 52 -11.00 0.51 9.62
N ILE A 53 -10.26 1.52 9.17
CA ILE A 53 -10.80 2.84 8.83
C ILE A 53 -11.55 2.80 7.50
N ALA A 54 -11.06 2.03 6.53
CA ALA A 54 -11.63 1.96 5.18
C ALA A 54 -11.88 0.51 4.70
N PRO A 55 -12.62 -0.33 5.46
CA PRO A 55 -12.70 -1.78 5.20
C PRO A 55 -13.36 -2.15 3.88
N SER A 56 -14.20 -1.26 3.33
CA SER A 56 -14.87 -1.49 2.04
C SER A 56 -14.00 -1.15 0.83
N CYS A 57 -12.90 -0.43 1.03
CA CYS A 57 -12.12 0.16 -0.06
C CYS A 57 -10.63 -0.12 0.05
N PHE A 58 -10.12 -0.57 1.20
CA PHE A 58 -8.70 -0.78 1.43
C PHE A 58 -8.45 -2.26 1.76
N GLN A 59 -7.67 -2.92 0.92
CA GLN A 59 -7.28 -4.32 1.10
C GLN A 59 -5.78 -4.42 1.26
N ILE A 60 -5.33 -5.22 2.24
CA ILE A 60 -3.90 -5.46 2.47
C ILE A 60 -3.55 -6.89 2.07
N ARG A 61 -2.40 -7.07 1.41
CA ARG A 61 -1.82 -8.38 1.15
C ARG A 61 -0.34 -8.37 1.53
N HIS A 62 0.07 -9.38 2.28
CA HIS A 62 1.47 -9.62 2.59
C HIS A 62 2.08 -10.51 1.52
N ILE A 63 3.24 -10.12 1.01
CA ILE A 63 3.96 -10.83 -0.05
C ILE A 63 5.34 -11.23 0.48
N GLU A 64 5.73 -12.47 0.26
CA GLU A 64 7.09 -12.93 0.54
C GLU A 64 8.10 -12.22 -0.36
N GLY A 65 9.16 -11.68 0.23
CA GLY A 65 10.21 -10.97 -0.50
C GLY A 65 10.67 -9.68 0.19
N ASN A 66 11.62 -9.00 -0.44
CA ASN A 66 12.15 -7.73 0.03
C ASN A 66 11.37 -6.54 -0.55
N HIS A 67 11.79 -5.32 -0.22
CA HIS A 67 11.19 -4.08 -0.74
C HIS A 67 11.07 -4.04 -2.29
N GLU A 68 11.96 -4.71 -2.99
CA GLU A 68 12.03 -4.76 -4.45
C GLU A 68 11.37 -6.01 -5.04
N VAL A 69 10.44 -6.67 -4.31
CA VAL A 69 9.76 -7.90 -4.77
C VAL A 69 9.10 -7.75 -6.14
N HIS A 70 8.59 -6.56 -6.47
CA HIS A 70 8.03 -6.25 -7.79
C HIS A 70 9.04 -6.35 -8.94
N THR A 71 10.33 -6.16 -8.66
CA THR A 71 11.43 -6.30 -9.62
C THR A 71 12.03 -7.70 -9.60
N ASN A 72 12.21 -8.26 -8.41
CA ASN A 72 12.89 -9.55 -8.21
C ASN A 72 11.99 -10.74 -8.54
N ASP A 73 10.70 -10.68 -8.21
CA ASP A 73 9.70 -11.70 -8.53
C ASP A 73 8.35 -11.05 -8.89
N PRO A 74 8.24 -10.49 -10.12
CA PRO A 74 7.03 -9.81 -10.56
C PRO A 74 5.81 -10.72 -10.60
N LYS A 75 5.98 -12.05 -10.67
CA LYS A 75 4.85 -12.99 -10.74
C LYS A 75 4.07 -13.04 -9.43
N LEU A 76 4.77 -12.98 -8.30
CA LEU A 76 4.14 -12.92 -6.98
C LEU A 76 3.24 -11.68 -6.86
N VAL A 77 3.73 -10.52 -7.31
CA VAL A 77 2.98 -9.27 -7.30
C VAL A 77 1.82 -9.28 -8.29
N ALA A 78 2.06 -9.76 -9.51
CA ALA A 78 1.07 -9.76 -10.59
C ALA A 78 -0.18 -10.59 -10.26
N ALA A 79 -0.04 -11.69 -9.53
CA ALA A 79 -1.16 -12.53 -9.12
C ALA A 79 -2.17 -11.74 -8.27
N HIS A 80 -1.68 -11.01 -7.26
CA HIS A 80 -2.54 -10.20 -6.39
C HIS A 80 -3.21 -9.03 -7.11
N ILE A 81 -2.49 -8.37 -8.02
CA ILE A 81 -3.04 -7.28 -8.83
C ILE A 81 -4.15 -7.80 -9.75
N THR A 82 -3.93 -8.95 -10.40
CA THR A 82 -4.91 -9.54 -11.31
C THR A 82 -6.18 -9.92 -10.55
N GLU A 83 -6.05 -10.64 -9.43
CA GLU A 83 -7.18 -11.00 -8.56
C GLU A 83 -7.97 -9.76 -8.11
N PHE A 84 -7.28 -8.70 -7.71
CA PHE A 84 -7.92 -7.46 -7.28
C PHE A 84 -8.73 -6.81 -8.43
N ILE A 85 -8.13 -6.67 -9.62
CA ILE A 85 -8.81 -6.06 -10.77
C ILE A 85 -10.01 -6.89 -11.25
N GLU A 86 -9.91 -8.22 -11.18
CA GLU A 86 -11.00 -9.12 -11.61
C GLU A 86 -12.22 -9.08 -10.67
N ASN A 87 -11.99 -8.87 -9.37
CA ASN A 87 -13.04 -8.82 -8.36
C ASN A 87 -13.69 -7.43 -8.21
N GLU A 88 -13.03 -6.37 -8.65
CA GLU A 88 -13.58 -5.02 -8.58
C GLU A 88 -14.54 -4.72 -9.74
N PRO A 89 -15.56 -3.85 -9.53
CA PRO A 89 -16.45 -3.43 -10.60
C PRO A 89 -15.62 -2.81 -11.72
N LYS A 90 -15.65 -3.44 -12.90
CA LYS A 90 -14.95 -2.91 -14.08
C LYS A 90 -15.43 -1.49 -14.32
N SER A 91 -14.48 -0.55 -14.27
CA SER A 91 -14.75 0.85 -14.62
C SER A 91 -15.46 0.88 -15.96
N LYS A 92 -16.59 1.61 -16.04
CA LYS A 92 -17.41 1.74 -17.25
C LYS A 92 -16.94 2.86 -18.18
N LEU A 93 -15.69 3.33 -18.01
CA LEU A 93 -15.09 4.32 -18.91
C LEU A 93 -14.82 3.71 -20.29
#